data_AF-A0A820IQI0-F1
#
_entry.id   AF-A0A820IQI0-F1
#
_cell.length_a   1.000
_cell.length_b   1.000
_cell.length_c   1.000
_cell.angle_alpha   90.00
_cell.angle_beta   90.00
_cell.angle_gamma   90.00
#
_symmetry.space_group_name_H-M   'P 1'
#
loop_
_entity.id
_entity.type
_entity.pdbx_description
1 polymer ?
#
loop_
_entity_poly.entity_id
_entity_poly.type
_entity_poly.pdbx_seq_one_letter_code
_entity_poly.pdbx_strand_id
1 'polypeptide(L)'
;MTSSNERISSSIYLIDYFIYCPLLCEKEGQEDRKILYYYPSDTNLNRQIRTIGYCEGLVKFTETFGFDDPCDSVHFQKTRLLFHKVENDICIAM
;
A
#
# COMPACT_ATOMS: atom_id res chain seq x y z
N MET A 1 -29.68 -33.16 -15.59
CA MET A 1 -29.01 -32.69 -14.37
C MET A 1 -27.58 -32.37 -14.72
N THR A 2 -27.33 -31.18 -15.28
CA THR A 2 -25.97 -30.70 -15.57
C THR A 2 -25.85 -29.37 -14.86
N SER A 3 -25.14 -29.35 -13.73
CA SER A 3 -24.80 -28.13 -13.01
C SER A 3 -24.05 -27.21 -13.96
N SER A 4 -24.69 -26.09 -14.29
CA SER A 4 -24.04 -24.92 -14.85
C SER A 4 -23.00 -24.47 -13.83
N ASN A 5 -21.74 -24.77 -14.10
CA ASN A 5 -20.62 -24.32 -13.30
C ASN A 5 -20.43 -22.83 -13.62
N GLU A 6 -21.22 -21.97 -12.96
CA GLU A 6 -21.07 -20.52 -13.04
C GLU A 6 -19.66 -20.19 -12.54
N ARG A 7 -18.77 -19.81 -13.46
CA ARG A 7 -17.51 -19.18 -13.10
C ARG A 7 -17.86 -17.91 -12.35
N ILE A 8 -17.68 -17.91 -11.04
CA ILE A 8 -17.69 -16.68 -10.25
C ILE A 8 -16.57 -15.81 -10.82
N SER A 9 -16.93 -14.81 -11.60
CA SER A 9 -16.00 -13.78 -12.03
C SER A 9 -15.64 -12.96 -10.79
N SER A 10 -14.53 -13.30 -10.14
CA SER A 10 -13.99 -12.53 -9.02
C SER A 10 -13.67 -11.12 -9.54
N SER A 11 -14.56 -10.17 -9.28
CA SER A 11 -14.34 -8.78 -9.69
C SER A 11 -13.19 -8.21 -8.86
N ILE A 12 -12.12 -7.79 -9.54
CA ILE A 12 -10.98 -7.13 -8.92
C ILE A 12 -11.30 -5.64 -8.81
N TYR A 13 -11.07 -5.06 -7.65
CA TYR A 13 -11.26 -3.64 -7.39
C TYR A 13 -10.05 -3.05 -6.66
N LEU A 14 -9.80 -1.77 -6.91
CA LEU A 14 -8.79 -0.99 -6.20
C LEU A 14 -9.31 -0.65 -4.81
N ILE A 15 -8.55 -1.00 -3.77
CA ILE A 15 -8.96 -0.80 -2.37
C ILE A 15 -8.45 0.54 -1.84
N ASP A 16 -7.13 0.74 -1.93
CA ASP A 16 -6.43 1.96 -1.55
C ASP A 16 -5.39 2.24 -2.64
N TYR A 17 -5.15 3.51 -2.98
CA TYR A 17 -4.03 3.92 -3.83
C TYR A 17 -3.51 5.23 -3.28
N PHE A 18 -2.21 5.30 -3.02
CA PHE A 18 -1.64 6.48 -2.39
C PHE A 18 -0.19 6.71 -2.79
N ILE A 19 0.20 7.98 -2.73
CA ILE A 19 1.56 8.45 -2.95
C ILE A 19 2.02 9.05 -1.64
N TYR A 20 3.19 8.63 -1.16
CA TYR A 20 3.72 9.09 0.11
C TYR A 20 5.23 9.37 0.04
N CYS A 21 5.68 10.31 0.87
CA CYS A 21 7.08 10.69 1.02
C CYS A 21 7.48 10.67 2.50
N PRO A 22 8.16 9.61 2.98
CA PRO A 22 8.52 9.47 4.39
C PRO A 22 9.34 10.64 4.95
N LEU A 23 10.17 11.29 4.12
CA LEU A 23 11.01 12.42 4.55
C LEU A 23 10.21 13.65 5.02
N LEU A 24 8.94 13.78 4.63
CA LEU A 24 8.09 14.90 5.07
C LEU A 24 7.56 14.72 6.50
N CYS A 25 7.75 13.54 7.11
CA CYS A 25 7.37 13.24 8.49
C CYS A 25 8.60 13.34 9.40
N GLU A 26 8.91 14.53 9.90
CA GLU A 26 10.11 14.77 10.70
C GLU A 26 9.99 14.31 12.16
N LYS A 27 8.76 14.26 12.69
CA LYS A 27 8.47 14.04 14.12
C LYS A 27 7.21 13.20 14.31
N GLU A 28 7.14 12.50 15.44
CA GLU A 28 5.92 11.83 15.89
C GLU A 28 4.75 12.83 15.96
N GLY A 29 3.58 12.43 15.44
CA GLY A 29 2.40 13.29 15.32
C GLY A 29 2.34 14.13 14.05
N GLN A 30 3.27 13.94 13.10
CA GLN A 30 3.27 14.59 11.77
C GLN A 30 3.11 13.58 10.62
N GLU A 31 2.54 12.41 10.90
CA GLU A 31 2.40 11.33 9.93
C GLU A 31 1.43 11.67 8.79
N ASP A 32 0.62 12.71 8.94
CA ASP A 32 -0.20 13.27 7.87
C ASP A 32 0.65 13.93 6.78
N ARG A 33 1.81 14.50 7.12
CA ARG A 33 2.67 15.24 6.18
C ARG A 33 3.31 14.38 5.11
N LYS A 34 3.51 13.08 5.37
CA LYS A 34 4.03 12.16 4.36
C LYS A 34 3.02 11.84 3.26
N ILE A 35 1.75 12.20 3.40
CA ILE A 35 0.70 11.87 2.43
C ILE A 35 0.69 12.91 1.31
N LEU A 36 1.10 12.53 0.10
CA LEU A 36 1.05 13.39 -1.07
C LEU A 36 -0.27 13.24 -1.83
N TYR A 37 -0.82 12.03 -1.84
CA TYR A 37 -2.11 11.71 -2.47
C TYR A 37 -2.72 10.46 -1.82
N TYR A 38 -4.03 10.41 -1.70
CA TYR A 38 -4.76 9.21 -1.26
C TYR A 38 -6.08 9.07 -2.00
N TYR A 39 -6.36 7.85 -2.47
CA TYR A 39 -7.62 7.42 -3.05
C TYR A 39 -8.10 6.15 -2.34
N PRO A 40 -9.39 6.04 -1.98
CA PRO A 40 -10.45 7.05 -2.15
C PRO A 40 -10.22 8.30 -1.29
N SER A 41 -10.54 9.49 -1.83
CA SER A 41 -10.25 10.79 -1.20
C SER A 41 -11.11 11.09 0.04
N ASP A 42 -12.24 10.40 0.18
CA ASP A 42 -13.14 10.45 1.34
C ASP A 42 -12.70 9.55 2.49
N THR A 43 -11.58 8.82 2.33
CA THR A 43 -11.00 8.00 3.39
C THR A 43 -10.58 8.87 4.57
N ASN A 44 -11.00 8.53 5.78
CA ASN A 44 -10.60 9.23 7.01
C ASN A 44 -9.07 9.29 7.17
N LEU A 45 -8.53 10.46 7.54
CA LEU A 45 -7.08 10.71 7.67
C LEU A 45 -6.37 9.68 8.56
N ASN A 46 -6.93 9.30 9.71
CA ASN A 46 -6.32 8.31 10.60
C ASN A 46 -6.25 6.93 9.94
N ARG A 47 -7.20 6.59 9.05
CA ARG A 47 -7.11 5.37 8.24
C ARG A 47 -5.99 5.50 7.20
N GLN A 48 -5.87 6.64 6.52
CA GLN A 48 -4.80 6.86 5.55
C GLN A 48 -3.40 6.72 6.19
N ILE A 49 -3.17 7.40 7.32
CA ILE A 49 -1.92 7.33 8.09
C ILE A 49 -1.59 5.89 8.48
N ARG A 50 -2.57 5.15 9.00
CA ARG A 50 -2.38 3.76 9.41
C ARG A 50 -2.08 2.84 8.23
N THR A 51 -2.77 2.99 7.10
CA THR A 51 -2.53 2.18 5.90
C THR A 51 -1.12 2.42 5.35
N ILE A 52 -0.69 3.68 5.29
CA ILE A 52 0.66 4.05 4.85
C ILE A 52 1.71 3.51 5.83
N GLY A 53 1.52 3.69 7.13
CA GLY A 53 2.43 3.17 8.15
C GLY A 53 2.56 1.65 8.12
N TYR A 54 1.46 0.93 7.85
CA TYR A 54 1.48 -0.51 7.65
C TYR A 54 2.34 -0.92 6.45
N CYS A 55 2.14 -0.27 5.30
CA CYS A 55 2.91 -0.53 4.07
C CYS A 55 4.39 -0.21 4.25
N GLU A 56 4.70 0.92 4.88
CA GLU A 56 6.06 1.35 5.18
C GLU A 56 6.76 0.35 6.12
N GLY A 57 6.07 -0.11 7.16
CA GLY A 57 6.58 -1.14 8.07
C GLY A 57 6.84 -2.46 7.37
N LEU A 58 5.99 -2.85 6.42
CA LEU A 58 6.15 -4.08 5.63
C LEU A 58 7.40 -4.00 4.73
N VAL A 59 7.57 -2.91 4.00
CA VAL A 59 8.74 -2.68 3.14
C VAL A 59 10.02 -2.69 3.99
N LYS A 60 10.06 -1.89 5.07
CA LYS A 60 11.20 -1.87 6.01
C LYS A 60 11.51 -3.22 6.62
N PHE A 61 10.48 -3.99 6.98
CA PHE A 61 10.66 -5.34 7.49
C PHE A 61 11.30 -6.25 6.44
N THR A 62 10.87 -6.18 5.18
CA THR A 62 11.45 -6.99 4.10
C THR A 62 12.91 -6.61 3.79
N GLU A 63 13.30 -5.35 3.95
CA GLU A 63 14.69 -4.90 3.80
C GLU A 63 15.64 -5.56 4.81
N THR A 64 15.15 -5.97 6.00
CA THR A 64 15.98 -6.62 7.02
C THR A 64 16.55 -7.98 6.59
N PHE A 65 16.01 -8.58 5.53
CA PHE A 65 16.48 -9.85 4.98
C PHE A 65 17.62 -9.68 3.96
N GLY A 66 18.04 -8.46 3.66
CA GLY A 66 19.24 -8.19 2.85
C GLY A 66 19.06 -8.49 1.36
N PHE A 67 17.85 -8.29 0.82
CA PHE A 67 17.63 -8.33 -0.62
C PHE A 67 18.26 -7.09 -1.28
N ASP A 68 18.83 -7.27 -2.48
CA ASP A 68 19.41 -6.16 -3.26
C ASP A 68 18.34 -5.15 -3.72
N ASP A 69 17.11 -5.63 -3.93
CA ASP A 69 15.96 -4.83 -4.36
C ASP A 69 14.87 -4.77 -3.27
N PRO A 70 14.16 -3.62 -3.13
CA PRO A 70 13.05 -3.49 -2.20
C PRO A 70 11.85 -4.37 -2.61
N CYS A 71 10.97 -4.66 -1.66
CA CYS A 71 9.77 -5.46 -1.94
C CYS A 71 8.81 -4.74 -2.90
N ASP A 72 8.50 -5.36 -4.03
CA ASP A 72 7.57 -4.82 -5.03
C ASP A 72 6.11 -5.24 -4.82
N SER A 73 5.86 -6.38 -4.18
CA SER A 73 4.49 -6.82 -3.91
C SER A 73 4.37 -7.83 -2.78
N VAL A 74 3.23 -7.80 -2.09
CA VAL A 74 2.85 -8.78 -1.08
C VAL A 74 1.46 -9.30 -1.37
N HIS A 75 1.32 -10.63 -1.42
CA HIS A 75 0.06 -11.30 -1.68
C HIS A 75 -0.53 -11.86 -0.39
N PHE A 76 -1.72 -11.38 -0.04
CA PHE A 76 -2.54 -11.92 1.04
C PHE A 76 -3.64 -12.82 0.49
N GLN A 77 -4.35 -13.50 1.38
CA GLN A 77 -5.44 -14.41 0.99
C GLN A 77 -6.52 -13.76 0.11
N LYS A 78 -6.77 -12.45 0.27
CA LYS A 78 -7.86 -11.73 -0.42
C LYS A 78 -7.42 -10.50 -1.19
N THR A 79 -6.21 -10.01 -0.96
CA THR A 79 -5.72 -8.73 -1.47
C THR A 79 -4.27 -8.87 -1.90
N ARG A 80 -3.83 -7.98 -2.77
CA ARG A 80 -2.42 -7.85 -3.15
C ARG A 80 -2.03 -6.41 -2.95
N LEU A 81 -0.92 -6.20 -2.24
CA LEU A 81 -0.25 -4.92 -2.17
C LEU A 81 0.84 -4.87 -3.23
N LEU A 82 0.94 -3.74 -3.91
CA LEU A 82 1.99 -3.39 -4.83
C LEU A 82 2.72 -2.16 -4.28
N PHE A 83 4.04 -2.17 -4.35
CA PHE A 83 4.89 -1.07 -3.98
C PHE A 83 5.72 -0.66 -5.18
N HIS A 84 5.85 0.64 -5.39
CA HIS A 84 6.69 1.16 -6.45
C HIS A 84 7.41 2.41 -5.95
N LYS A 85 8.74 2.32 -5.90
CA LYS A 85 9.61 3.43 -5.56
C LYS A 85 9.87 4.24 -6.83
N VAL A 86 9.29 5.45 -6.89
CA VAL A 86 9.40 6.33 -8.07
C VAL A 86 10.74 7.05 -8.06
N GLU A 87 11.10 7.58 -6.90
CA GLU A 87 12.38 8.25 -6.62
C GLU A 87 12.87 7.84 -5.22
N ASN A 88 14.03 8.35 -4.79
CA ASN A 88 14.62 7.98 -3.50
C ASN A 88 13.65 8.15 -2.31
N ASP A 89 12.77 9.15 -2.39
CA ASP A 89 11.93 9.57 -1.26
C ASP A 89 10.42 9.52 -1.56
N ILE A 90 10.01 9.11 -2.77
CA ILE A 90 8.61 9.07 -3.18
C ILE A 90 8.22 7.64 -3.54
N CYS A 91 7.20 7.13 -2.85
CA CYS A 91 6.67 5.79 -3.05
C CYS A 91 5.19 5.84 -3.43
N ILE A 92 4.80 4.95 -4.33
CA ILE A 92 3.42 4.64 -4.67
C ILE A 92 3.10 3.27 -4.06
N ALA A 93 1.91 3.12 -3.47
CA ALA A 93 1.40 1.82 -3.08
C ALA A 93 -0.11 1.69 -3.31
N MET A 94 -0.54 0.45 -3.56
CA MET A 94 -1.93 0.08 -3.85
C MET A 94 -2.24 -1.37 -3.56
#